data_AF-A0A958LCT2-F1
#
_entry.id   AF-A0A958LCT2-F1
#
_cell.length_a   1.000
_cell.length_b   1.000
_cell.length_c   1.000
_cell.angle_alpha   90.00
_cell.angle_beta   90.00
_cell.angle_gamma   90.00
#
_symmetry.space_group_name_H-M   'P 1'
#
loop_
_entity.id
_entity.type
_entity.pdbx_description
1 polymer ?
#
loop_
_entity_poly.entity_id
_entity_poly.type
_entity_poly.pdbx_seq_one_letter_code
_entity_poly.pdbx_strand_id
1 'polypeptide(L)'
;MSRSRHFGLLMIHALCRGVPAQFFQSIADRLNCALERTCATLPLRSTTLPDGASAVLSEGIPPYSIVCTVRNEEHSIVRWLEAIAGQSCLPEDVVLIDGGSTDATCETVERWRSERKPAFRLRMKSIGAVSIAAGRNSGAALAACDIILFSDAGCEPDARWAERLASAFLDERVDLAMGFYEADARSSMAAALARFTVARVETVDRERFLPSARSMGVRRRLFSAVDGFPEFLTHAGEDTLFGVYAKCAARGVAFVPSARVTWQLPTSNVTLWKTFFRYSAGDAEGGIVDWVHYIWAAKMAGMLGLAALIAVTSLLASSIGFLLFSLLAVAAVCMAICRRFGARFSAGTAMALLLLTTTQGTGFLRGLCRRRVVEYKRRSRAATGLLIVRGEMWPMVSLDGPDETAAKIYELLHEGWFVIYLSERPREPSTVGSSLYHPRLDVFLTERFDLDRWLSFAPAELCDRTRAFLNLDATLGNATPERFQTAGFAPYGEALISDSA
;
A
#
# COMPACT_ATOMS: atom_id res chain seq x y z
N MET A 1 19.32 -6.31 -19.66
CA MET A 1 18.08 -5.98 -18.92
C MET A 1 17.08 -5.09 -19.68
N SER A 2 17.39 -4.51 -20.87
CA SER A 2 16.42 -3.65 -21.60
C SER A 2 15.42 -4.39 -22.51
N ARG A 3 15.78 -5.56 -23.07
CA ARG A 3 14.92 -6.29 -24.03
C ARG A 3 13.67 -6.93 -23.41
N SER A 4 13.70 -7.34 -22.14
CA SER A 4 12.54 -7.89 -21.44
C SER A 4 11.49 -6.83 -21.08
N ARG A 5 11.91 -5.56 -20.88
CA ARG A 5 11.04 -4.41 -20.57
C ARG A 5 10.14 -4.06 -21.77
N HIS A 6 10.71 -4.06 -22.97
CA HIS A 6 9.97 -3.76 -24.21
C HIS A 6 8.90 -4.81 -24.55
N PHE A 7 9.17 -6.09 -24.26
CA PHE A 7 8.24 -7.17 -24.59
C PHE A 7 6.96 -7.15 -23.73
N GLY A 8 7.09 -6.82 -22.42
CA GLY A 8 5.94 -6.68 -21.53
C GLY A 8 5.00 -5.53 -21.91
N LEU A 9 5.56 -4.39 -22.32
CA LEU A 9 4.79 -3.20 -22.74
C LEU A 9 4.00 -3.45 -24.04
N LEU A 10 4.60 -4.13 -25.02
CA LEU A 10 3.94 -4.49 -26.29
C LEU A 10 2.75 -5.43 -26.06
N MET A 11 2.87 -6.36 -25.13
CA MET A 11 1.81 -7.31 -24.80
C MET A 11 0.65 -6.65 -24.03
N ILE A 12 0.94 -5.68 -23.17
CA ILE A 12 -0.07 -4.85 -22.49
C ILE A 12 -0.81 -3.95 -23.50
N HIS A 13 -0.10 -3.39 -24.49
CA HIS A 13 -0.72 -2.61 -25.57
C HIS A 13 -1.72 -3.43 -26.40
N ALA A 14 -1.43 -4.71 -26.64
CA ALA A 14 -2.35 -5.63 -27.31
C ALA A 14 -3.61 -5.96 -26.49
N LEU A 15 -3.51 -5.98 -25.15
CA LEU A 15 -4.61 -6.24 -24.22
C LEU A 15 -5.46 -4.97 -23.95
N CYS A 16 -4.87 -3.78 -24.06
CA CYS A 16 -5.52 -2.49 -23.85
C CYS A 16 -5.75 -1.74 -25.18
N ARG A 17 -6.48 -2.37 -26.13
CA ARG A 17 -6.81 -1.76 -27.42
C ARG A 17 -7.43 -0.36 -27.22
N GLY A 18 -6.86 0.65 -27.87
CA GLY A 18 -7.31 2.06 -27.80
C GLY A 18 -6.41 3.01 -26.99
N VAL A 19 -5.34 2.52 -26.37
CA VAL A 19 -4.41 3.36 -25.59
C VAL A 19 -3.08 3.55 -26.36
N PRO A 20 -2.67 4.78 -26.72
CA PRO A 20 -1.49 5.03 -27.57
C PRO A 20 -0.18 4.44 -27.02
N ALA A 21 0.71 3.92 -27.87
CA ALA A 21 2.00 3.34 -27.44
C ALA A 21 2.88 4.34 -26.65
N GLN A 22 2.81 5.64 -27.01
CA GLN A 22 3.51 6.72 -26.29
C GLN A 22 2.98 6.94 -24.85
N PHE A 23 1.76 6.50 -24.55
CA PHE A 23 1.20 6.52 -23.20
C PHE A 23 1.86 5.47 -22.31
N PHE A 24 2.10 4.27 -22.83
CA PHE A 24 2.80 3.20 -22.12
C PHE A 24 4.28 3.50 -21.93
N GLN A 25 4.94 4.10 -22.92
CA GLN A 25 6.33 4.58 -22.78
C GLN A 25 6.43 5.68 -21.71
N SER A 26 5.51 6.65 -21.72
CA SER A 26 5.47 7.72 -20.74
C SER A 26 5.07 7.26 -19.34
N ILE A 27 4.21 6.25 -19.21
CA ILE A 27 3.94 5.57 -17.95
C ILE A 27 5.17 4.80 -17.49
N ALA A 28 5.88 4.09 -18.37
CA ALA A 28 7.11 3.39 -18.02
C ALA A 28 8.23 4.35 -17.60
N ASP A 29 8.35 5.52 -18.22
CA ASP A 29 9.32 6.56 -17.85
C ASP A 29 8.93 7.22 -16.51
N ARG A 30 7.63 7.43 -16.25
CA ARG A 30 7.10 7.91 -14.96
C ARG A 30 7.17 6.86 -13.84
N LEU A 31 6.95 5.58 -14.17
CA LEU A 31 7.04 4.43 -13.27
C LEU A 31 8.49 4.13 -12.90
N ASN A 32 9.42 4.18 -13.86
CA ASN A 32 10.82 3.85 -13.62
C ASN A 32 11.56 4.93 -12.82
N CYS A 33 11.22 6.22 -12.99
CA CYS A 33 11.89 7.29 -12.24
C CYS A 33 11.40 7.40 -10.79
N ALA A 34 10.13 7.03 -10.53
CA ALA A 34 9.47 7.21 -9.24
C ALA A 34 9.35 5.95 -8.37
N LEU A 35 9.75 4.74 -8.84
CA LEU A 35 9.64 3.50 -8.03
C LEU A 35 10.89 2.62 -8.00
N GLU A 36 11.76 2.62 -9.03
CA GLU A 36 12.91 1.69 -9.09
C GLU A 36 13.94 1.89 -7.97
N ARG A 37 13.81 2.96 -7.16
CA ARG A 37 14.64 3.21 -5.98
C ARG A 37 13.86 3.64 -4.74
N THR A 38 12.55 3.87 -4.82
CA THR A 38 11.72 4.57 -3.81
C THR A 38 11.54 3.80 -2.51
N CYS A 39 11.92 2.53 -2.49
CA CYS A 39 12.12 1.76 -1.27
C CYS A 39 13.52 1.97 -0.67
N ALA A 40 14.13 3.13 -0.87
CA ALA A 40 15.45 3.41 -0.37
C ALA A 40 15.46 3.60 1.15
N THR A 41 16.61 3.22 1.69
CA THR A 41 17.05 3.23 3.07
C THR A 41 16.85 4.59 3.74
N LEU A 42 15.77 4.77 4.49
CA LEU A 42 15.94 5.58 5.70
C LEU A 42 16.80 4.78 6.66
N PRO A 43 17.72 5.43 7.40
CA PRO A 43 18.47 4.78 8.45
C PRO A 43 17.48 4.16 9.44
N LEU A 44 17.41 2.83 9.43
CA LEU A 44 16.59 2.09 10.37
C LEU A 44 17.19 2.24 11.75
N ARG A 45 16.35 2.57 12.73
CA ARG A 45 16.71 2.39 14.13
C ARG A 45 16.49 0.93 14.48
N SER A 46 17.57 0.23 14.80
CA SER A 46 17.48 -1.10 15.41
C SER A 46 17.08 -0.93 16.88
N THR A 47 15.80 -0.85 17.17
CA THR A 47 15.30 -1.13 18.52
C THR A 47 15.20 -2.64 18.68
N THR A 48 16.34 -3.30 18.87
CA THR A 48 16.34 -4.63 19.48
C THR A 48 16.18 -4.43 20.98
N LEU A 49 14.95 -4.55 21.48
CA LEU A 49 14.77 -4.84 22.90
C LEU A 49 15.47 -6.18 23.18
N PRO A 50 16.37 -6.27 24.17
CA PRO A 50 16.94 -7.56 24.53
C PRO A 50 15.82 -8.51 24.92
N ASP A 51 15.79 -9.68 24.27
CA ASP A 51 14.90 -10.80 24.58
C ASP A 51 15.18 -11.29 26.02
N GLY A 52 14.63 -10.58 27.02
CA GLY A 52 14.91 -10.85 28.43
C GLY A 52 14.41 -9.81 29.43
N ALA A 53 14.18 -8.56 29.01
CA ALA A 53 13.60 -7.53 29.89
C ALA A 53 12.07 -7.62 29.86
N SER A 54 11.48 -8.53 30.64
CA SER A 54 10.02 -8.78 30.62
C SER A 54 9.25 -8.20 31.81
N ALA A 55 9.92 -7.63 32.83
CA ALA A 55 9.24 -7.25 34.07
C ALA A 55 9.44 -5.80 34.52
N VAL A 56 10.34 -5.03 33.87
CA VAL A 56 10.72 -3.68 34.34
C VAL A 56 10.32 -2.56 33.36
N LEU A 57 9.68 -2.88 32.22
CA LEU A 57 9.41 -1.90 31.16
C LEU A 57 7.96 -1.38 31.10
N SER A 58 7.03 -1.86 31.93
CA SER A 58 5.67 -1.26 31.95
C SER A 58 5.72 0.20 32.42
N GLU A 59 6.67 0.54 33.30
CA GLU A 59 7.00 1.92 33.65
C GLU A 59 7.87 2.53 32.55
N GLY A 60 7.23 3.16 31.57
CA GLY A 60 7.92 3.96 30.55
C GLY A 60 7.34 3.82 29.15
N ILE A 61 6.63 2.74 28.84
CA ILE A 61 5.96 2.61 27.54
C ILE A 61 4.97 3.76 27.35
N PRO A 62 5.09 4.56 26.28
CA PRO A 62 4.17 5.66 26.04
C PRO A 62 2.73 5.15 25.86
N PRO A 63 1.72 5.88 26.37
CA PRO A 63 0.32 5.54 26.14
C PRO A 63 0.00 5.45 24.64
N TYR A 64 -0.79 4.46 24.25
CA TYR A 64 -1.11 4.20 22.85
C TYR A 64 -2.56 3.74 22.65
N SER A 65 -3.06 3.97 21.44
CA SER A 65 -4.37 3.52 20.98
C SER A 65 -4.20 2.39 19.97
N ILE A 66 -5.10 1.41 19.96
CA ILE A 66 -5.17 0.41 18.89
C ILE A 66 -6.37 0.72 18.00
N VAL A 67 -6.16 0.78 16.69
CA VAL A 67 -7.22 0.97 15.69
C VAL A 67 -7.37 -0.31 14.86
N CYS A 68 -8.61 -0.79 14.74
CA CYS A 68 -8.96 -1.89 13.87
C CYS A 68 -10.26 -1.59 13.11
N THR A 69 -10.26 -1.90 11.82
CA THR A 69 -11.46 -1.81 10.98
C THR A 69 -12.03 -3.19 10.78
N VAL A 70 -13.35 -3.33 10.92
CA VAL A 70 -14.06 -4.62 10.84
C VAL A 70 -15.18 -4.54 9.81
N ARG A 71 -15.43 -5.66 9.13
CA ARG A 71 -16.62 -5.85 8.29
C ARG A 71 -16.92 -7.33 8.16
N ASN A 72 -18.04 -7.76 8.70
CA ASN A 72 -18.48 -9.16 8.70
C ASN A 72 -17.45 -10.11 9.33
N GLU A 73 -17.06 -9.82 10.58
CA GLU A 73 -16.05 -10.53 11.36
C GLU A 73 -16.68 -11.26 12.57
N GLU A 74 -17.97 -11.63 12.52
CA GLU A 74 -18.69 -12.26 13.64
C GLU A 74 -17.95 -13.47 14.23
N HIS A 75 -17.35 -14.30 13.37
CA HIS A 75 -16.68 -15.54 13.76
C HIS A 75 -15.22 -15.37 14.22
N SER A 76 -14.61 -14.22 13.99
CA SER A 76 -13.17 -13.95 14.18
C SER A 76 -12.90 -12.86 15.20
N ILE A 77 -13.81 -11.89 15.35
CA ILE A 77 -13.59 -10.68 16.14
C ILE A 77 -13.34 -10.97 17.62
N VAL A 78 -14.02 -11.97 18.20
CA VAL A 78 -13.80 -12.36 19.60
C VAL A 78 -12.36 -12.81 19.82
N ARG A 79 -11.81 -13.63 18.91
CA ARG A 79 -10.41 -14.09 19.03
C ARG A 79 -9.43 -12.91 18.98
N TRP A 80 -9.68 -11.93 18.11
CA TRP A 80 -8.87 -10.72 18.07
C TRP A 80 -8.98 -9.91 19.37
N LEU A 81 -10.20 -9.71 19.88
CA LEU A 81 -10.46 -9.00 21.14
C LEU A 81 -9.78 -9.67 22.35
N GLU A 82 -9.83 -11.01 22.41
CA GLU A 82 -9.13 -11.79 23.43
C GLU A 82 -7.60 -11.64 23.32
N ALA A 83 -7.06 -11.64 22.10
CA ALA A 83 -5.63 -11.41 21.89
C ALA A 83 -5.19 -9.99 22.32
N ILE A 84 -6.05 -8.98 22.13
CA ILE A 84 -5.81 -7.62 22.61
C ILE A 84 -5.94 -7.52 24.15
N ALA A 85 -6.95 -8.17 24.74
CA ALA A 85 -7.12 -8.22 26.19
C ALA A 85 -6.01 -9.01 26.90
N GLY A 86 -5.36 -9.94 26.19
CA GLY A 86 -4.21 -10.70 26.67
C GLY A 86 -2.85 -10.06 26.40
N GLN A 87 -2.77 -8.82 25.92
CA GLN A 87 -1.48 -8.14 25.71
C GLN A 87 -0.76 -7.93 27.06
N SER A 88 0.57 -8.10 27.06
CA SER A 88 1.45 -7.89 28.22
C SER A 88 1.47 -6.43 28.71
N CYS A 89 1.19 -5.49 27.82
CA CYS A 89 0.95 -4.09 28.10
C CYS A 89 -0.39 -3.75 27.45
N LEU A 90 -1.35 -3.23 28.22
CA LEU A 90 -2.68 -2.92 27.69
C LEU A 90 -2.71 -1.54 27.04
N PRO A 91 -3.52 -1.35 25.98
CA PRO A 91 -3.74 -0.03 25.39
C PRO A 91 -4.56 0.86 26.33
N GLU A 92 -4.48 2.18 26.14
CA GLU A 92 -5.43 3.11 26.76
C GLU A 92 -6.84 2.92 26.19
N ASP A 93 -6.91 2.80 24.86
CA ASP A 93 -8.14 2.59 24.13
C ASP A 93 -7.96 1.72 22.89
N VAL A 94 -9.04 1.03 22.57
CA VAL A 94 -9.21 0.27 21.33
C VAL A 94 -10.37 0.91 20.57
N VAL A 95 -10.12 1.33 19.34
CA VAL A 95 -11.10 1.90 18.43
C VAL A 95 -11.41 0.90 17.32
N LEU A 96 -12.61 0.32 17.39
CA LEU A 96 -13.19 -0.51 16.37
C LEU A 96 -14.08 0.32 15.44
N ILE A 97 -13.75 0.32 14.16
CA ILE A 97 -14.56 0.97 13.12
C ILE A 97 -15.25 -0.09 12.29
N ASP A 98 -16.57 -0.14 12.38
CA ASP A 98 -17.39 -1.00 11.55
C ASP A 98 -17.65 -0.34 10.18
N GLY A 99 -17.17 -1.00 9.12
CA GLY A 99 -17.28 -0.59 7.72
C GLY A 99 -18.55 -1.09 7.04
N GLY A 100 -19.65 -1.22 7.79
CA GLY A 100 -20.95 -1.67 7.30
C GLY A 100 -21.09 -3.19 7.34
N SER A 101 -20.93 -3.79 8.52
CA SER A 101 -21.25 -5.19 8.74
C SER A 101 -22.76 -5.44 8.59
N THR A 102 -23.10 -6.60 8.06
CA THR A 102 -24.47 -7.10 7.88
C THR A 102 -24.75 -8.35 8.71
N ASP A 103 -23.73 -8.89 9.37
CA ASP A 103 -23.81 -10.01 10.30
C ASP A 103 -23.83 -9.50 11.76
N ALA A 104 -23.70 -10.41 12.74
CA ALA A 104 -23.75 -10.03 14.16
C ALA A 104 -22.41 -9.49 14.70
N THR A 105 -21.50 -8.96 13.87
CA THR A 105 -20.20 -8.43 14.32
C THR A 105 -20.36 -7.39 15.42
N CYS A 106 -21.20 -6.37 15.22
CA CYS A 106 -21.41 -5.29 16.18
C CYS A 106 -22.00 -5.77 17.50
N GLU A 107 -23.01 -6.63 17.43
CA GLU A 107 -23.65 -7.23 18.61
C GLU A 107 -22.66 -8.10 19.38
N THR A 108 -21.80 -8.84 18.66
CA THR A 108 -20.78 -9.71 19.26
C THR A 108 -19.73 -8.92 20.00
N VAL A 109 -19.28 -7.78 19.47
CA VAL A 109 -18.34 -6.87 20.14
C VAL A 109 -18.97 -6.30 21.42
N GLU A 110 -20.22 -5.84 21.37
CA GLU A 110 -20.87 -5.24 22.54
C GLU A 110 -21.16 -6.29 23.62
N ARG A 111 -21.58 -7.50 23.23
CA ARG A 111 -21.72 -8.64 24.13
C ARG A 111 -20.39 -8.93 24.83
N TRP A 112 -19.32 -9.12 24.06
CA TRP A 112 -17.98 -9.37 24.59
C TRP A 112 -17.53 -8.28 25.57
N ARG A 113 -17.75 -7.00 25.22
CA ARG A 113 -17.43 -5.86 26.08
C ARG A 113 -18.16 -5.91 27.41
N SER A 114 -19.46 -6.21 27.38
CA SER A 114 -20.31 -6.26 28.58
C SER A 114 -19.93 -7.41 29.53
N GLU A 115 -19.54 -8.56 28.96
CA GLU A 115 -19.17 -9.76 29.69
C GLU A 115 -17.74 -9.69 30.24
N ARG A 116 -16.77 -9.27 29.40
CA ARG A 116 -15.35 -9.23 29.76
C ARG A 116 -14.93 -8.00 30.55
N LYS A 117 -15.58 -6.86 30.34
CA LYS A 117 -15.24 -5.57 30.97
C LYS A 117 -13.73 -5.30 30.92
N PRO A 118 -13.14 -5.18 29.72
CA PRO A 118 -11.69 -5.05 29.56
C PRO A 118 -11.17 -3.83 30.33
N ALA A 119 -9.92 -3.92 30.81
CA ALA A 119 -9.27 -2.84 31.55
C ALA A 119 -8.84 -1.64 30.66
N PHE A 120 -9.11 -1.70 29.35
CA PHE A 120 -8.92 -0.61 28.39
C PHE A 120 -10.26 -0.07 27.89
N ARG A 121 -10.26 1.15 27.35
CA ARG A 121 -11.46 1.75 26.78
C ARG A 121 -11.76 1.20 25.39
N LEU A 122 -12.75 0.32 25.28
CA LEU A 122 -13.26 -0.13 23.97
C LEU A 122 -14.31 0.83 23.42
N ARG A 123 -14.07 1.37 22.22
CA ARG A 123 -15.01 2.17 21.44
C ARG A 123 -15.32 1.46 20.13
N MET A 124 -16.60 1.27 19.85
CA MET A 124 -17.06 0.81 18.54
C MET A 124 -17.87 1.90 17.86
N LYS A 125 -17.58 2.18 16.58
CA LYS A 125 -18.35 3.10 15.76
C LYS A 125 -18.62 2.50 14.40
N SER A 126 -19.90 2.41 14.01
CA SER A 126 -20.28 2.12 12.63
C SER A 126 -20.32 3.42 11.84
N ILE A 127 -19.72 3.42 10.65
CA ILE A 127 -19.66 4.58 9.75
C ILE A 127 -20.27 4.26 8.37
N GLY A 128 -21.07 3.20 8.30
CA GLY A 128 -21.68 2.72 7.07
C GLY A 128 -20.69 1.98 6.17
N ALA A 129 -21.15 1.62 4.97
CA ALA A 129 -20.36 0.89 3.99
C ALA A 129 -19.26 1.80 3.39
N VAL A 130 -18.06 1.73 3.98
CA VAL A 130 -16.90 2.51 3.58
C VAL A 130 -15.71 1.62 3.17
N SER A 131 -14.69 2.23 2.58
CA SER A 131 -13.42 1.55 2.32
C SER A 131 -12.65 1.31 3.64
N ILE A 132 -11.75 0.33 3.63
CA ILE A 132 -10.87 0.05 4.78
C ILE A 132 -9.97 1.25 5.11
N ALA A 133 -9.54 2.03 4.10
CA ALA A 133 -8.80 3.28 4.29
C ALA A 133 -9.59 4.29 5.13
N ALA A 134 -10.86 4.54 4.76
CA ALA A 134 -11.74 5.47 5.47
C ALA A 134 -12.04 4.99 6.90
N GLY A 135 -12.16 3.67 7.08
CA GLY A 135 -12.24 3.04 8.40
C GLY A 135 -11.02 3.34 9.27
N ARG A 136 -9.81 3.10 8.76
CA ARG A 136 -8.56 3.38 9.47
C ARG A 136 -8.38 4.86 9.78
N ASN A 137 -8.69 5.75 8.83
CA ASN A 137 -8.62 7.19 9.03
C ASN A 137 -9.59 7.67 10.11
N SER A 138 -10.84 7.19 10.08
CA SER A 138 -11.85 7.48 11.12
C SER A 138 -11.41 6.95 12.48
N GLY A 139 -10.81 5.77 12.53
CA GLY A 139 -10.29 5.16 13.75
C GLY A 139 -9.14 5.97 14.34
N ALA A 140 -8.17 6.37 13.51
CA ALA A 140 -7.05 7.21 13.91
C ALA A 140 -7.51 8.60 14.40
N ALA A 141 -8.56 9.17 13.82
CA ALA A 141 -9.16 10.42 14.28
C ALA A 141 -9.83 10.29 15.67
N LEU A 142 -10.32 9.10 16.04
CA LEU A 142 -10.97 8.82 17.32
C LEU A 142 -10.03 8.27 18.40
N ALA A 143 -8.84 7.81 18.01
CA ALA A 143 -7.80 7.34 18.91
C ALA A 143 -7.46 8.43 19.95
N ALA A 144 -7.30 8.06 21.23
CA ALA A 144 -7.02 9.03 22.29
C ALA A 144 -5.54 9.44 22.38
N CYS A 145 -4.62 8.58 21.94
CA CYS A 145 -3.19 8.73 22.19
C CYS A 145 -2.44 9.33 20.99
N ASP A 146 -1.25 9.88 21.21
CA ASP A 146 -0.36 10.30 20.11
C ASP A 146 0.15 9.10 19.30
N ILE A 147 0.39 7.96 19.96
CA ILE A 147 0.83 6.73 19.30
C ILE A 147 -0.39 5.89 18.94
N ILE A 148 -0.47 5.54 17.66
CA ILE A 148 -1.58 4.79 17.07
C ILE A 148 -1.00 3.51 16.49
N LEU A 149 -1.45 2.36 16.99
CA LEU A 149 -1.13 1.04 16.47
C LEU A 149 -2.28 0.54 15.59
N PHE A 150 -1.95 -0.07 14.45
CA PHE A 150 -2.92 -0.67 13.55
C PHE A 150 -2.77 -2.19 13.56
N SER A 151 -3.92 -2.87 13.62
CA SER A 151 -4.03 -4.31 13.42
C SER A 151 -5.35 -4.64 12.71
N ASP A 152 -5.36 -5.69 11.90
CA ASP A 152 -6.55 -6.16 11.20
C ASP A 152 -7.21 -7.31 11.99
N ALA A 153 -8.55 -7.36 12.03
CA ALA A 153 -9.30 -8.41 12.75
C ALA A 153 -9.05 -9.82 12.21
N GLY A 154 -8.64 -9.95 10.94
CA GLY A 154 -8.20 -11.21 10.33
C GLY A 154 -6.78 -11.66 10.74
N CYS A 155 -6.13 -10.93 11.65
CA CYS A 155 -4.84 -11.28 12.23
C CYS A 155 -4.96 -11.64 13.71
N GLU A 156 -3.96 -12.31 14.25
CA GLU A 156 -3.84 -12.58 15.68
C GLU A 156 -2.52 -12.02 16.21
N PRO A 157 -2.56 -10.91 16.95
CA PRO A 157 -1.39 -10.35 17.61
C PRO A 157 -0.80 -11.30 18.64
N ASP A 158 0.53 -11.38 18.68
CA ASP A 158 1.24 -12.10 19.74
C ASP A 158 1.08 -11.37 21.09
N ALA A 159 1.25 -12.08 22.22
CA ALA A 159 0.99 -11.54 23.55
C ALA A 159 1.83 -10.29 23.91
N ARG A 160 2.98 -10.07 23.25
CA ARG A 160 3.82 -8.88 23.44
C ARG A 160 3.84 -7.95 22.23
N TRP A 161 2.90 -8.11 21.30
CA TRP A 161 2.85 -7.35 20.05
C TRP A 161 2.79 -5.84 20.29
N ALA A 162 1.82 -5.40 21.10
CA ALA A 162 1.57 -3.99 21.35
C ALA A 162 2.70 -3.37 22.18
N GLU A 163 3.17 -4.08 23.21
CA GLU A 163 4.33 -3.69 24.04
C GLU A 163 5.56 -3.41 23.17
N ARG A 164 5.88 -4.31 22.24
CA ARG A 164 7.05 -4.20 21.36
C ARG A 164 6.94 -3.06 20.37
N LEU A 165 5.76 -2.84 19.77
CA LEU A 165 5.54 -1.70 18.87
C LEU A 165 5.58 -0.37 19.63
N ALA A 166 4.85 -0.26 20.74
CA ALA A 166 4.77 0.97 21.53
C ALA A 166 6.14 1.37 22.10
N SER A 167 6.95 0.40 22.53
CA SER A 167 8.31 0.65 23.03
C SER A 167 9.24 1.30 22.01
N ALA A 168 9.00 1.11 20.71
CA ALA A 168 9.81 1.77 19.68
C ALA A 168 9.71 3.30 19.74
N PHE A 169 8.62 3.83 20.30
CA PHE A 169 8.36 5.27 20.45
C PHE A 169 8.95 5.87 21.73
N LEU A 170 9.65 5.09 22.55
CA LEU A 170 10.52 5.63 23.62
C LEU A 170 11.60 6.55 23.04
N ASP A 171 12.08 6.28 21.81
CA ASP A 171 12.88 7.23 21.06
C ASP A 171 11.94 8.25 20.38
N GLU A 172 11.97 9.50 20.84
CA GLU A 172 11.12 10.58 20.31
C GLU A 172 11.33 10.86 18.82
N ARG A 173 12.47 10.42 18.26
CA ARG A 173 12.78 10.54 16.83
C ARG A 173 12.06 9.51 15.99
N VAL A 174 11.59 8.39 16.57
CA VAL A 174 10.83 7.37 15.85
C VAL A 174 9.41 7.88 15.59
N ASP A 175 9.02 7.88 14.32
CA ASP A 175 7.71 8.28 13.81
C ASP A 175 6.89 7.12 13.28
N LEU A 176 7.57 6.06 12.83
CA LEU A 176 6.99 4.87 12.25
C LEU A 176 7.66 3.62 12.86
N ALA A 177 6.85 2.72 13.42
CA ALA A 177 7.27 1.39 13.86
C ALA A 177 6.65 0.33 12.95
N MET A 178 7.49 -0.48 12.31
CA MET A 178 7.08 -1.53 11.37
C MET A 178 7.21 -2.89 12.05
N GLY A 179 6.07 -3.50 12.39
CA GLY A 179 6.05 -4.85 12.91
C GLY A 179 6.16 -5.89 11.79
N PHE A 180 5.94 -7.15 12.13
CA PHE A 180 6.02 -8.26 11.18
C PHE A 180 4.75 -9.10 11.18
N TYR A 181 4.50 -9.80 10.08
CA TYR A 181 3.37 -10.70 9.93
C TYR A 181 3.85 -12.06 9.43
N GLU A 182 3.28 -13.11 10.02
CA GLU A 182 3.54 -14.50 9.65
C GLU A 182 2.26 -15.12 9.12
N ALA A 183 2.40 -16.17 8.31
CA ALA A 183 1.25 -16.86 7.76
C ALA A 183 0.75 -17.97 8.69
N ASP A 184 -0.56 -18.02 8.92
CA ASP A 184 -1.20 -19.21 9.49
C ASP A 184 -1.26 -20.33 8.44
N ALA A 185 -0.27 -21.23 8.47
CA ALA A 185 -0.04 -22.25 7.46
C ALA A 185 -0.74 -23.60 7.77
N ARG A 186 -1.95 -23.58 8.36
CA ARG A 186 -2.66 -24.79 8.81
C ARG A 186 -3.14 -25.72 7.69
N SER A 187 -3.37 -25.21 6.48
CA SER A 187 -3.75 -26.02 5.31
C SER A 187 -2.61 -26.17 4.30
N SER A 188 -2.65 -27.21 3.47
CA SER A 188 -1.65 -27.39 2.39
C SER A 188 -1.62 -26.21 1.42
N MET A 189 -2.78 -25.63 1.13
CA MET A 189 -2.88 -24.41 0.31
C MET A 189 -2.29 -23.19 1.04
N ALA A 190 -2.63 -22.97 2.30
CA ALA A 190 -2.08 -21.86 3.09
C ALA A 190 -0.55 -21.99 3.24
N ALA A 191 -0.03 -23.20 3.51
CA ALA A 191 1.39 -23.46 3.58
C ALA A 191 2.12 -23.21 2.25
N ALA A 192 1.47 -23.49 1.12
CA ALA A 192 2.00 -23.12 -0.18
C ALA A 192 1.99 -21.60 -0.33
N LEU A 193 0.83 -20.95 -0.21
CA LEU A 193 0.68 -19.49 -0.35
C LEU A 193 1.66 -18.71 0.53
N ALA A 194 1.84 -19.11 1.79
CA ALA A 194 2.79 -18.53 2.73
C ALA A 194 4.19 -18.40 2.12
N ARG A 195 4.67 -19.46 1.46
CA ARG A 195 6.01 -19.52 0.86
C ARG A 195 6.18 -18.65 -0.39
N PHE A 196 5.08 -18.31 -1.06
CA PHE A 196 5.11 -17.50 -2.28
C PHE A 196 4.72 -16.04 -2.07
N THR A 197 4.00 -15.73 -0.98
CA THR A 197 3.33 -14.43 -0.80
C THR A 197 3.71 -13.72 0.49
N VAL A 198 4.30 -14.40 1.46
CA VAL A 198 4.68 -13.82 2.75
C VAL A 198 6.20 -13.79 2.89
N ALA A 199 6.73 -12.63 3.27
CA ALA A 199 8.16 -12.46 3.52
C ALA A 199 8.60 -13.29 4.73
N ARG A 200 9.84 -13.77 4.72
CA ARG A 200 10.42 -14.48 5.85
C ARG A 200 11.31 -13.55 6.64
N VAL A 201 11.17 -13.55 7.97
CA VAL A 201 11.96 -12.68 8.85
C VAL A 201 13.47 -12.91 8.69
N GLU A 202 13.89 -14.14 8.36
CA GLU A 202 15.31 -14.47 8.16
C GLU A 202 15.90 -13.91 6.86
N THR A 203 15.07 -13.66 5.84
CA THR A 203 15.52 -13.28 4.50
C THR A 203 15.00 -11.92 4.06
N VAL A 204 14.21 -11.25 4.89
CA VAL A 204 13.63 -9.96 4.56
C VAL A 204 14.74 -8.91 4.50
N ASP A 205 14.78 -8.17 3.40
CA ASP A 205 15.57 -6.96 3.31
C ASP A 205 14.89 -5.90 4.19
N ARG A 206 15.47 -5.66 5.37
CA ARG A 206 14.94 -4.73 6.37
C ARG A 206 14.79 -3.32 5.81
N GLU A 207 15.74 -2.91 4.98
CA GLU A 207 15.80 -1.58 4.41
C GLU A 207 14.68 -1.35 3.40
N ARG A 208 14.32 -2.39 2.65
CA ARG A 208 13.23 -2.35 1.66
C ARG A 208 11.87 -2.73 2.20
N PHE A 209 11.80 -3.28 3.41
CA PHE A 209 10.54 -3.67 4.03
C PHE A 209 9.59 -2.47 4.18
N LEU A 210 8.33 -2.66 3.78
CA LEU A 210 7.26 -1.69 3.97
C LEU A 210 6.36 -2.18 5.12
N PRO A 211 5.85 -1.26 5.96
CA PRO A 211 4.88 -1.64 6.97
C PRO A 211 3.59 -2.13 6.31
N SER A 212 2.87 -2.99 7.02
CA SER A 212 1.48 -3.31 6.71
C SER A 212 0.61 -2.90 7.89
N ALA A 213 -0.62 -2.48 7.59
CA ALA A 213 -1.59 -2.12 8.62
C ALA A 213 -1.98 -3.30 9.54
N ARG A 214 -1.57 -4.53 9.20
CA ARG A 214 -1.65 -5.70 10.09
C ARG A 214 -0.82 -5.55 11.36
N SER A 215 0.34 -4.89 11.27
CA SER A 215 1.30 -4.74 12.36
C SER A 215 2.17 -3.50 12.13
N MET A 216 1.67 -2.35 12.54
CA MET A 216 2.42 -1.11 12.49
C MET A 216 1.99 -0.14 13.59
N GLY A 217 2.90 0.75 13.98
CA GLY A 217 2.62 1.90 14.81
C GLY A 217 3.06 3.19 14.14
N VAL A 218 2.35 4.28 14.39
CA VAL A 218 2.72 5.62 13.92
C VAL A 218 2.46 6.65 14.99
N ARG A 219 3.24 7.73 14.98
CA ARG A 219 2.84 8.96 15.69
C ARG A 219 1.76 9.68 14.90
N ARG A 220 0.83 10.32 15.61
CA ARG A 220 -0.25 11.12 15.04
C ARG A 220 0.29 12.20 14.11
N ARG A 221 1.39 12.86 14.49
CA ARG A 221 2.03 13.87 13.64
C ARG A 221 2.46 13.34 12.28
N LEU A 222 3.04 12.14 12.20
CA LEU A 222 3.38 11.51 10.91
C LEU A 222 2.10 11.17 10.14
N PHE A 223 1.12 10.55 10.81
CA PHE A 223 -0.15 10.17 10.20
C PHE A 223 -0.85 11.38 9.56
N SER A 224 -0.90 12.52 10.25
CA SER A 224 -1.45 13.77 9.76
C SER A 224 -0.61 14.41 8.65
N ALA A 225 0.72 14.33 8.73
CA ALA A 225 1.62 14.90 7.73
C ALA A 225 1.51 14.23 6.35
N VAL A 226 0.96 13.02 6.26
CA VAL A 226 0.77 12.28 5.00
C VAL A 226 -0.70 12.08 4.62
N ASP A 227 -1.63 12.84 5.21
CA ASP A 227 -3.09 12.74 5.02
C ASP A 227 -3.71 11.35 5.33
N GLY A 228 -3.05 10.56 6.19
CA GLY A 228 -3.53 9.21 6.55
C GLY A 228 -3.55 8.22 5.37
N PHE A 229 -4.38 7.17 5.48
CA PHE A 229 -4.50 6.14 4.45
C PHE A 229 -5.19 6.67 3.19
N PRO A 230 -4.65 6.40 1.99
CA PRO A 230 -5.25 6.79 0.71
C PRO A 230 -6.63 6.18 0.46
N GLU A 231 -7.68 7.00 0.51
CA GLU A 231 -9.06 6.53 0.26
C GLU A 231 -9.47 6.56 -1.22
N PHE A 232 -8.62 7.08 -2.10
CA PHE A 232 -8.90 7.21 -3.53
C PHE A 232 -8.71 5.90 -4.32
N LEU A 233 -8.14 4.86 -3.69
CA LEU A 233 -8.02 3.52 -4.24
C LEU A 233 -9.35 2.76 -4.18
N THR A 234 -9.57 1.84 -5.11
CA THR A 234 -10.89 1.19 -5.22
C THR A 234 -11.12 0.13 -4.14
N HIS A 235 -10.11 -0.70 -3.85
CA HIS A 235 -10.32 -1.93 -3.07
C HIS A 235 -9.25 -2.25 -2.05
N ALA A 236 -7.97 -2.09 -2.39
CA ALA A 236 -6.83 -2.45 -1.55
C ALA A 236 -5.60 -1.61 -1.95
N GLY A 237 -4.45 -1.87 -1.31
CA GLY A 237 -3.17 -1.21 -1.58
C GLY A 237 -2.99 0.12 -0.84
N GLU A 238 -3.99 0.53 -0.06
CA GLU A 238 -3.95 1.73 0.77
C GLU A 238 -2.89 1.64 1.86
N ASP A 239 -2.68 0.46 2.46
CA ASP A 239 -1.67 0.28 3.50
C ASP A 239 -0.25 0.28 2.92
N THR A 240 -0.04 -0.35 1.75
CA THR A 240 1.22 -0.27 1.02
C THR A 240 1.53 1.17 0.64
N LEU A 241 0.58 1.90 0.05
CA LEU A 241 0.78 3.28 -0.40
C LEU A 241 0.97 4.24 0.77
N PHE A 242 0.18 4.09 1.83
CA PHE A 242 0.41 4.79 3.10
C PHE A 242 1.80 4.46 3.65
N GLY A 243 2.21 3.19 3.65
CA GLY A 243 3.52 2.76 4.10
C GLY A 243 4.67 3.42 3.34
N VAL A 244 4.52 3.62 2.02
CA VAL A 244 5.49 4.39 1.22
C VAL A 244 5.55 5.85 1.66
N TYR A 245 4.39 6.53 1.76
CA TYR A 245 4.34 7.94 2.19
C TYR A 245 4.88 8.13 3.60
N ALA A 246 4.39 7.32 4.54
CA ALA A 246 4.75 7.34 5.95
C ALA A 246 6.23 7.04 6.14
N LYS A 247 6.78 6.05 5.42
CA LYS A 247 8.21 5.75 5.50
C LYS A 247 9.03 6.93 5.02
N CYS A 248 8.78 7.46 3.82
CA CYS A 248 9.56 8.58 3.29
C CYS A 248 9.43 9.89 4.09
N ALA A 249 8.29 10.12 4.73
CA ALA A 249 8.02 11.29 5.55
C ALA A 249 8.50 11.16 7.01
N ALA A 250 8.87 9.97 7.47
CA ALA A 250 9.24 9.73 8.86
C ALA A 250 10.62 10.32 9.18
N ARG A 251 10.74 11.01 10.32
CA ARG A 251 12.05 11.38 10.89
C ARG A 251 12.83 10.16 11.37
N GLY A 252 12.14 9.10 11.75
CA GLY A 252 12.78 7.88 12.21
C GLY A 252 11.87 6.68 12.01
N VAL A 253 12.46 5.59 11.53
CA VAL A 253 11.75 4.34 11.27
C VAL A 253 12.37 3.24 12.11
N ALA A 254 11.55 2.53 12.89
CA ALA A 254 11.93 1.35 13.63
C ALA A 254 11.40 0.10 12.92
N PHE A 255 12.26 -0.91 12.71
CA PHE A 255 11.83 -2.23 12.27
C PHE A 255 11.82 -3.17 13.47
N VAL A 256 10.63 -3.66 13.84
CA VAL A 256 10.37 -4.44 15.06
C VAL A 256 9.89 -5.84 14.69
N PRO A 257 10.76 -6.74 14.19
CA PRO A 257 10.37 -8.06 13.70
C PRO A 257 9.83 -9.01 14.79
N SER A 258 10.02 -8.65 16.05
CA SER A 258 9.46 -9.35 17.20
C SER A 258 8.00 -8.96 17.47
N ALA A 259 7.50 -7.82 16.97
CA ALA A 259 6.08 -7.48 17.08
C ALA A 259 5.29 -8.22 15.99
N ARG A 260 4.84 -9.44 16.31
CA ARG A 260 4.33 -10.39 15.32
C ARG A 260 2.83 -10.47 15.36
N VAL A 261 2.24 -10.57 14.18
CA VAL A 261 0.85 -10.95 14.02
C VAL A 261 0.75 -12.17 13.11
N THR A 262 -0.13 -13.10 13.45
CA THR A 262 -0.41 -14.26 12.61
C THR A 262 -1.56 -13.93 11.67
N TRP A 263 -1.30 -13.91 10.37
CA TRP A 263 -2.28 -13.63 9.33
C TRP A 263 -2.89 -14.92 8.77
N GLN A 264 -4.21 -15.01 8.81
CA GLN A 264 -4.93 -16.15 8.23
C GLN A 264 -4.96 -16.03 6.70
N LEU A 265 -4.25 -16.95 6.04
CA LEU A 265 -4.24 -17.03 4.59
C LEU A 265 -5.57 -17.60 4.06
N PRO A 266 -5.97 -17.24 2.81
CA PRO A 266 -7.13 -17.83 2.17
C PRO A 266 -7.09 -19.36 2.19
N THR A 267 -8.21 -19.98 2.57
CA THR A 267 -8.40 -21.44 2.63
C THR A 267 -9.32 -21.99 1.54
N SER A 268 -9.91 -21.12 0.71
CA SER A 268 -10.68 -21.50 -0.48
C SER A 268 -10.20 -20.78 -1.74
N ASN A 269 -10.45 -21.37 -2.91
CA ASN A 269 -10.13 -20.76 -4.20
C ASN A 269 -10.85 -19.42 -4.41
N VAL A 270 -12.09 -19.29 -3.94
CA VAL A 270 -12.88 -18.05 -4.06
C VAL A 270 -12.26 -16.94 -3.22
N THR A 271 -11.87 -17.25 -1.97
CA THR A 271 -11.23 -16.28 -1.08
C THR A 271 -9.84 -15.90 -1.60
N LEU A 272 -9.08 -16.87 -2.13
CA LEU A 272 -7.79 -16.62 -2.78
C LEU A 272 -7.96 -15.65 -3.94
N TRP A 273 -8.90 -15.93 -4.85
CA TRP A 273 -9.17 -15.07 -6.00
C TRP A 273 -9.49 -13.65 -5.56
N LYS A 274 -10.47 -13.48 -4.68
CA LYS A 274 -10.89 -12.15 -4.20
C LYS A 274 -9.74 -11.39 -3.53
N THR A 275 -8.93 -12.06 -2.71
CA THR A 275 -7.86 -11.43 -1.94
C THR A 275 -6.73 -10.95 -2.85
N PHE A 276 -6.14 -11.85 -3.64
CA PHE A 276 -4.98 -11.52 -4.44
C PHE A 276 -5.31 -10.68 -5.68
N PHE A 277 -6.52 -10.81 -6.23
CA PHE A 277 -7.01 -9.88 -7.25
C PHE A 277 -7.07 -8.46 -6.71
N ARG A 278 -7.66 -8.26 -5.51
CA ARG A 278 -7.78 -6.93 -4.89
C ARG A 278 -6.41 -6.33 -4.60
N TYR A 279 -5.50 -7.10 -3.99
CA TYR A 279 -4.15 -6.63 -3.70
C TYR A 279 -3.41 -6.18 -4.96
N SER A 280 -3.33 -7.04 -5.99
CA SER A 280 -2.62 -6.67 -7.22
C SER A 280 -3.31 -5.55 -8.02
N ALA A 281 -4.64 -5.45 -7.96
CA ALA A 281 -5.36 -4.31 -8.54
C ALA A 281 -5.05 -3.01 -7.79
N GLY A 282 -5.08 -3.05 -6.46
CA GLY A 282 -4.76 -1.93 -5.59
C GLY A 282 -3.35 -1.40 -5.78
N ASP A 283 -2.35 -2.29 -5.81
CA ASP A 283 -0.95 -1.94 -6.06
C ASP A 283 -0.80 -1.25 -7.43
N ALA A 284 -1.44 -1.79 -8.47
CA ALA A 284 -1.41 -1.18 -9.81
C ALA A 284 -2.14 0.17 -9.89
N GLU A 285 -3.28 0.32 -9.17
CA GLU A 285 -4.03 1.56 -9.04
C GLU A 285 -3.21 2.66 -8.35
N GLY A 286 -2.58 2.32 -7.22
CA GLY A 286 -1.69 3.21 -6.47
C GLY A 286 -0.36 3.48 -7.17
N GLY A 287 -0.15 2.87 -8.33
CA GLY A 287 1.07 3.00 -9.11
C GLY A 287 2.27 2.29 -8.51
N ILE A 288 2.09 1.43 -7.51
CA ILE A 288 3.12 0.59 -6.91
C ILE A 288 3.42 -0.56 -7.86
N VAL A 289 4.28 -0.30 -8.83
CA VAL A 289 4.63 -1.26 -9.87
C VAL A 289 6.05 -1.72 -9.70
N ASP A 290 6.24 -2.78 -8.93
CA ASP A 290 7.51 -3.50 -8.89
C ASP A 290 7.65 -4.40 -10.14
N TRP A 291 8.89 -4.66 -10.55
CA TRP A 291 9.25 -5.61 -11.59
C TRP A 291 8.61 -6.98 -11.41
N VAL A 292 8.36 -7.38 -10.16
CA VAL A 292 7.68 -8.64 -9.82
C VAL A 292 6.26 -8.70 -10.40
N HIS A 293 5.54 -7.57 -10.45
CA HIS A 293 4.21 -7.49 -11.05
C HIS A 293 4.20 -7.67 -12.56
N TYR A 294 5.20 -7.12 -13.24
CA TYR A 294 5.41 -7.40 -14.67
C TYR A 294 5.75 -8.86 -14.92
N ILE A 295 6.54 -9.49 -14.03
CA ILE A 295 6.82 -10.92 -14.10
C ILE A 295 5.52 -11.72 -13.93
N TRP A 296 4.62 -11.36 -13.01
CA TRP A 296 3.33 -12.04 -12.86
C TRP A 296 2.44 -11.89 -14.10
N ALA A 297 2.33 -10.68 -14.66
CA ALA A 297 1.59 -10.44 -15.89
C ALA A 297 2.16 -11.24 -17.08
N ALA A 298 3.50 -11.26 -17.23
CA ALA A 298 4.18 -12.03 -18.25
C ALA A 298 4.00 -13.54 -18.06
N LYS A 299 4.10 -14.04 -16.82
CA LYS A 299 3.82 -15.44 -16.47
C LYS A 299 2.38 -15.81 -16.81
N MET A 300 1.42 -14.96 -16.45
CA MET A 300 0.01 -15.16 -16.79
C MET A 300 -0.18 -15.30 -18.30
N ALA A 301 0.37 -14.39 -19.10
CA ALA A 301 0.25 -14.47 -20.54
C ALA A 301 0.98 -15.69 -21.13
N GLY A 302 2.14 -16.06 -20.59
CA GLY A 302 2.83 -17.30 -20.96
C GLY A 302 1.98 -18.54 -20.67
N MET A 303 1.30 -18.60 -19.52
CA MET A 303 0.37 -19.70 -19.20
C MET A 303 -0.83 -19.74 -20.13
N LEU A 304 -1.44 -18.58 -20.46
CA LEU A 304 -2.56 -18.51 -21.41
C LEU A 304 -2.13 -18.92 -22.82
N GLY A 305 -0.95 -18.48 -23.26
CA GLY A 305 -0.36 -18.89 -24.54
C GLY A 305 -0.08 -20.40 -24.59
N LEU A 306 0.46 -20.97 -23.52
CA LEU A 306 0.67 -22.41 -23.40
C LEU A 306 -0.67 -23.18 -23.42
N ALA A 307 -1.68 -22.71 -22.68
CA ALA A 307 -2.99 -23.33 -22.67
C ALA A 307 -3.67 -23.30 -24.05
N ALA A 308 -3.57 -22.17 -24.77
CA ALA A 308 -4.06 -22.04 -26.13
C ALA A 308 -3.31 -22.97 -27.10
N LEU A 309 -1.97 -23.05 -26.96
CA LEU A 309 -1.16 -23.98 -27.75
C LEU A 309 -1.59 -25.43 -27.51
N ILE A 310 -1.73 -25.85 -26.24
CA ILE A 310 -2.21 -27.19 -25.86
C ILE A 310 -3.60 -27.46 -26.44
N ALA A 311 -4.51 -26.50 -26.37
CA ALA A 311 -5.86 -26.65 -26.91
C ALA A 311 -5.81 -26.85 -28.43
N VAL A 312 -5.05 -26.01 -29.15
CA VAL A 312 -4.89 -26.10 -30.61
C VAL A 312 -4.24 -27.43 -31.00
N THR A 313 -3.14 -27.81 -30.36
CA THR A 313 -2.47 -29.08 -30.67
C THR A 313 -3.30 -30.29 -30.28
N SER A 314 -4.10 -30.22 -29.21
CA SER A 314 -5.02 -31.31 -28.85
C SER A 314 -6.16 -31.45 -29.86
N LEU A 315 -6.65 -30.33 -30.40
CA LEU A 315 -7.63 -30.32 -31.50
C LEU A 315 -7.03 -30.86 -32.80
N LEU A 316 -5.74 -30.60 -33.06
CA LEU A 316 -5.03 -31.06 -34.26
C LEU A 316 -4.56 -32.52 -34.17
N ALA A 317 -4.20 -32.98 -32.98
CA ALA A 317 -3.59 -34.30 -32.76
C ALA A 317 -4.62 -35.40 -32.45
N SER A 318 -5.90 -35.06 -32.23
CA SER A 318 -7.03 -35.98 -31.98
C SER A 318 -6.74 -37.11 -30.98
N SER A 319 -5.80 -36.92 -30.06
CA SER A 319 -5.28 -38.00 -29.23
C SER A 319 -5.16 -37.58 -27.76
N ILE A 320 -5.78 -38.38 -26.90
CA ILE A 320 -5.74 -38.27 -25.44
C ILE A 320 -4.29 -38.21 -24.91
N GLY A 321 -3.33 -38.81 -25.63
CA GLY A 321 -1.91 -38.80 -25.28
C GLY A 321 -1.29 -37.41 -25.21
N PHE A 322 -1.68 -36.48 -26.08
CA PHE A 322 -1.12 -35.11 -26.07
C PHE A 322 -1.64 -34.30 -24.88
N LEU A 323 -2.91 -34.47 -24.52
CA LEU A 323 -3.50 -33.85 -23.34
C LEU A 323 -2.81 -34.36 -22.06
N LEU A 324 -2.58 -35.68 -21.96
CA LEU A 324 -1.86 -36.28 -20.83
C LEU A 324 -0.43 -35.77 -20.73
N PHE A 325 0.31 -35.68 -21.84
CA PHE A 325 1.67 -35.12 -21.86
C PHE A 325 1.68 -33.66 -21.36
N SER A 326 0.70 -32.87 -21.80
CA SER A 326 0.56 -31.47 -21.40
C SER A 326 0.27 -31.31 -19.91
N LEU A 327 -0.62 -32.14 -19.36
CA LEU A 327 -0.90 -32.18 -17.91
C LEU A 327 0.33 -32.60 -17.10
N LEU A 328 1.10 -33.58 -17.59
CA LEU A 328 2.35 -34.02 -16.95
C LEU A 328 3.43 -32.93 -16.98
N ALA A 329 3.54 -32.17 -18.07
CA ALA A 329 4.45 -31.04 -18.16
C ALA A 329 4.10 -29.93 -17.15
N VAL A 330 2.82 -29.57 -17.04
CA VAL A 330 2.35 -28.61 -16.02
C VAL A 330 2.63 -29.12 -14.61
N ALA A 331 2.35 -30.40 -14.34
CA ALA A 331 2.67 -31.02 -13.06
C ALA A 331 4.18 -30.98 -12.76
N ALA A 332 5.04 -31.25 -13.74
CA ALA A 332 6.50 -31.20 -13.60
C ALA A 332 7.00 -29.78 -13.27
N VAL A 333 6.47 -28.75 -13.93
CA VAL A 333 6.79 -27.35 -13.61
C VAL A 333 6.34 -27.00 -12.19
N CYS A 334 5.11 -27.35 -11.81
CA CYS A 334 4.61 -27.12 -10.46
C CYS A 334 5.45 -27.87 -9.41
N MET A 335 5.87 -29.11 -9.69
CA MET A 335 6.79 -29.87 -8.84
C MET A 335 8.15 -29.19 -8.68
N ALA A 336 8.74 -28.68 -9.76
CA ALA A 336 10.01 -27.96 -9.73
C ALA A 336 9.92 -26.67 -8.89
N ILE A 337 8.84 -25.90 -9.07
CA ILE A 337 8.55 -24.71 -8.25
C ILE A 337 8.37 -25.10 -6.79
N CYS A 338 7.59 -26.14 -6.49
CA CYS A 338 7.40 -26.61 -5.13
C CYS A 338 8.72 -26.98 -4.46
N ARG A 339 9.59 -27.74 -5.15
CA ARG A 339 10.93 -28.10 -4.66
C ARG A 339 11.80 -26.87 -4.40
N ARG A 340 11.81 -25.88 -5.30
CA ARG A 340 12.62 -24.65 -5.17
C ARG A 340 12.26 -23.82 -3.93
N PHE A 341 11.00 -23.84 -3.53
CA PHE A 341 10.47 -23.10 -2.37
C PHE A 341 10.20 -23.99 -1.14
N GLY A 342 10.60 -25.26 -1.19
CA GLY A 342 10.41 -26.23 -0.10
C GLY A 342 8.96 -26.68 0.13
N ALA A 343 8.03 -26.34 -0.76
CA ALA A 343 6.62 -26.74 -0.72
C ALA A 343 6.40 -28.22 -1.04
N ARG A 344 5.45 -28.86 -0.34
CA ARG A 344 4.97 -30.20 -0.70
C ARG A 344 4.08 -30.06 -1.94
N PHE A 345 4.44 -30.78 -2.99
CA PHE A 345 3.62 -30.84 -4.20
C PHE A 345 2.34 -31.64 -3.93
N SER A 346 1.21 -31.08 -4.37
CA SER A 346 -0.09 -31.74 -4.43
C SER A 346 -0.91 -31.10 -5.54
N ALA A 347 -1.99 -31.76 -5.98
CA ALA A 347 -2.91 -31.17 -6.96
C ALA A 347 -3.50 -29.84 -6.45
N GLY A 348 -3.82 -29.75 -5.15
CA GLY A 348 -4.29 -28.52 -4.51
C GLY A 348 -3.24 -27.40 -4.54
N THR A 349 -1.97 -27.74 -4.28
CA THR A 349 -0.85 -26.78 -4.37
C THR A 349 -0.68 -26.26 -5.78
N ALA A 350 -0.71 -27.14 -6.79
CA ALA A 350 -0.59 -26.75 -8.20
C ALA A 350 -1.73 -25.83 -8.63
N MET A 351 -2.98 -26.16 -8.26
CA MET A 351 -4.15 -25.32 -8.51
C MET A 351 -4.00 -23.94 -7.86
N ALA A 352 -3.58 -23.88 -6.59
CA ALA A 352 -3.40 -22.64 -5.87
C ALA A 352 -2.35 -21.72 -6.54
N LEU A 353 -1.26 -22.27 -7.08
CA LEU A 353 -0.23 -21.49 -7.77
C LEU A 353 -0.69 -20.93 -9.12
N LEU A 354 -1.42 -21.74 -9.88
CA LEU A 354 -2.05 -21.30 -11.13
C LEU A 354 -3.07 -20.20 -10.85
N LEU A 355 -3.90 -20.39 -9.83
CA LEU A 355 -4.90 -19.41 -9.43
C LEU A 355 -4.26 -18.12 -8.92
N LEU A 356 -3.22 -18.21 -8.09
CA LEU A 356 -2.46 -17.05 -7.59
C LEU A 356 -1.87 -16.24 -8.75
N THR A 357 -1.20 -16.90 -9.71
CA THR A 357 -0.55 -16.19 -10.80
C THR A 357 -1.57 -15.54 -11.76
N THR A 358 -2.69 -16.22 -12.04
CA THR A 358 -3.77 -15.66 -12.87
C THR A 358 -4.51 -14.51 -12.18
N THR A 359 -4.79 -14.63 -10.88
CA THR A 359 -5.46 -13.57 -10.09
C THR A 359 -4.61 -12.32 -9.98
N GLN A 360 -3.32 -12.46 -9.68
CA GLN A 360 -2.41 -11.32 -9.60
C GLN A 360 -2.25 -10.63 -10.96
N GLY A 361 -2.07 -11.41 -12.04
CA GLY A 361 -1.95 -10.84 -13.39
C GLY A 361 -3.23 -10.11 -13.85
N THR A 362 -4.41 -10.70 -13.62
CA THR A 362 -5.70 -10.06 -13.96
C THR A 362 -5.99 -8.84 -13.10
N GLY A 363 -5.76 -8.92 -11.79
CA GLY A 363 -5.88 -7.80 -10.86
C GLY A 363 -4.98 -6.64 -11.26
N PHE A 364 -3.70 -6.92 -11.52
CA PHE A 364 -2.72 -5.93 -11.95
C PHE A 364 -3.16 -5.20 -13.23
N LEU A 365 -3.58 -5.93 -14.27
CA LEU A 365 -4.09 -5.32 -15.51
C LEU A 365 -5.33 -4.46 -15.25
N ARG A 366 -6.27 -4.92 -14.42
CA ARG A 366 -7.47 -4.16 -14.07
C ARG A 366 -7.09 -2.84 -13.38
N GLY A 367 -6.14 -2.88 -12.45
CA GLY A 367 -5.70 -1.69 -11.73
C GLY A 367 -4.99 -0.69 -12.65
N LEU A 368 -4.16 -1.16 -13.58
CA LEU A 368 -3.55 -0.30 -14.61
C LEU A 368 -4.61 0.43 -15.45
N CYS A 369 -5.68 -0.25 -15.85
CA CYS A 369 -6.78 0.36 -16.59
C CYS A 369 -7.54 1.41 -15.75
N ARG A 370 -7.61 1.25 -14.43
CA ARG A 370 -8.29 2.18 -13.51
C ARG A 370 -7.42 3.31 -12.99
N ARG A 371 -6.10 3.23 -13.15
CA ARG A 371 -5.15 4.22 -12.62
C ARG A 371 -5.50 5.65 -12.99
N ARG A 372 -5.99 5.91 -14.20
CA ARG A 372 -6.41 7.27 -14.61
C ARG A 372 -7.52 7.83 -13.70
N VAL A 373 -8.52 7.01 -13.39
CA VAL A 373 -9.64 7.39 -12.52
C VAL A 373 -9.15 7.61 -11.09
N VAL A 374 -8.21 6.79 -10.64
CA VAL A 374 -7.61 6.89 -9.30
C VAL A 374 -6.76 8.15 -9.15
N GLU A 375 -5.93 8.49 -10.13
CA GLU A 375 -5.16 9.74 -10.14
C GLU A 375 -6.07 10.97 -10.21
N TYR A 376 -7.17 10.90 -10.97
CA TYR A 376 -8.19 11.94 -10.97
C TYR A 376 -8.76 12.13 -9.55
N LYS A 377 -9.23 11.06 -8.91
CA LYS A 377 -9.75 11.09 -7.53
C LYS A 377 -8.72 11.61 -6.53
N ARG A 378 -7.45 11.19 -6.65
CA ARG A 378 -6.33 11.68 -5.83
C ARG A 378 -6.19 13.20 -5.94
N ARG A 379 -6.18 13.74 -7.17
CA ARG A 379 -6.06 15.18 -7.44
C ARG A 379 -7.27 15.97 -6.96
N SER A 380 -8.48 15.42 -7.07
CA SER A 380 -9.72 16.05 -6.59
C SER A 380 -9.76 16.25 -5.07
N ARG A 381 -8.87 15.61 -4.30
CA ARG A 381 -8.77 15.81 -2.84
C ARG A 381 -8.12 17.13 -2.44
N ALA A 382 -7.54 17.88 -3.38
CA ALA A 382 -7.08 19.22 -3.08
C ALA A 382 -8.28 20.15 -2.85
N ALA A 383 -8.32 20.75 -1.67
CA ALA A 383 -9.42 21.61 -1.26
C ALA A 383 -9.26 23.04 -1.81
N THR A 384 -8.01 23.52 -1.87
CA THR A 384 -7.70 24.93 -2.12
C THR A 384 -7.48 25.21 -3.60
N GLY A 385 -6.62 24.43 -4.24
CA GLY A 385 -6.25 24.61 -5.64
C GLY A 385 -4.97 23.86 -5.96
N LEU A 386 -4.42 24.10 -7.13
CA LEU A 386 -3.11 23.64 -7.57
C LEU A 386 -2.12 24.81 -7.50
N LEU A 387 -0.89 24.48 -7.15
CA LEU A 387 0.23 25.40 -7.00
C LEU A 387 1.45 24.78 -7.65
N ILE A 388 2.13 25.54 -8.52
CA ILE A 388 3.39 25.12 -9.12
C ILE A 388 4.51 25.81 -8.37
N VAL A 389 5.40 25.00 -7.81
CA VAL A 389 6.56 25.44 -7.05
C VAL A 389 7.81 25.03 -7.81
N ARG A 390 8.72 25.97 -8.04
CA ARG A 390 10.04 25.68 -8.61
C ARG A 390 11.10 25.79 -7.52
N GLY A 391 12.07 24.88 -7.54
CA GLY A 391 13.24 24.96 -6.68
C GLY A 391 14.44 24.19 -7.26
N GLU A 392 15.63 24.55 -6.80
CA GLU A 392 16.88 24.04 -7.38
C GLU A 392 17.08 22.54 -7.09
N MET A 393 16.84 22.14 -5.84
CA MET A 393 17.10 20.80 -5.32
C MET A 393 15.82 19.99 -5.18
N TRP A 394 15.96 18.66 -5.14
CA TRP A 394 14.84 17.77 -4.80
C TRP A 394 14.43 17.98 -3.33
N PRO A 395 13.12 18.00 -2.98
CA PRO A 395 12.69 18.24 -1.60
C PRO A 395 12.94 17.03 -0.70
N MET A 396 13.52 17.25 0.49
CA MET A 396 14.06 16.20 1.36
C MET A 396 13.52 16.19 2.80
N VAL A 397 13.45 14.99 3.38
CA VAL A 397 13.13 14.68 4.77
C VAL A 397 14.31 13.93 5.40
N SER A 398 14.88 14.49 6.46
CA SER A 398 16.01 13.93 7.20
C SER A 398 15.62 13.47 8.60
N LEU A 399 16.55 12.86 9.33
CA LEU A 399 16.36 12.49 10.74
C LEU A 399 16.03 13.70 11.63
N ASP A 400 16.57 14.87 11.28
CA ASP A 400 16.37 16.11 12.02
C ASP A 400 15.08 16.83 11.62
N GLY A 401 14.35 16.30 10.64
CA GLY A 401 13.13 16.86 10.08
C GLY A 401 13.25 17.20 8.59
N PRO A 402 12.16 17.73 7.99
CA PRO A 402 12.20 18.24 6.63
C PRO A 402 13.20 19.39 6.49
N ASP A 403 13.84 19.50 5.34
CA ASP A 403 14.58 20.72 4.99
C ASP A 403 13.62 21.91 4.82
N GLU A 404 14.15 23.12 4.66
CA GLU A 404 13.33 24.34 4.57
C GLU A 404 12.32 24.30 3.40
N THR A 405 12.74 23.74 2.27
CA THR A 405 11.90 23.57 1.07
C THR A 405 10.77 22.57 1.34
N ALA A 406 11.08 21.41 1.91
CA ALA A 406 10.12 20.38 2.26
C ALA A 406 9.16 20.84 3.36
N ALA A 407 9.65 21.62 4.33
CA ALA A 407 8.82 22.23 5.36
C ALA A 407 7.79 23.19 4.75
N LYS A 408 8.21 24.04 3.81
CA LYS A 408 7.29 24.94 3.10
C LYS A 408 6.28 24.18 2.24
N ILE A 409 6.72 23.11 1.56
CA ILE A 409 5.81 22.25 0.80
C ILE A 409 4.78 21.60 1.74
N TYR A 410 5.19 21.09 2.91
CA TYR A 410 4.24 20.52 3.88
C TYR A 410 3.19 21.53 4.36
N GLU A 411 3.58 22.78 4.60
CA GLU A 411 2.64 23.86 4.95
C GLU A 411 1.57 24.04 3.86
N LEU A 412 2.00 24.15 2.60
CA LEU A 412 1.09 24.28 1.44
C LEU A 412 0.18 23.05 1.29
N LEU A 413 0.73 21.86 1.49
CA LEU A 413 -0.04 20.63 1.46
C LEU A 413 -1.09 20.60 2.58
N HIS A 414 -0.76 21.09 3.79
CA HIS A 414 -1.68 21.17 4.93
C HIS A 414 -2.77 22.22 4.73
N GLU A 415 -2.46 23.32 4.07
CA GLU A 415 -3.42 24.33 3.60
C GLU A 415 -4.36 23.81 2.51
N GLY A 416 -4.19 22.57 2.05
CA GLY A 416 -5.10 21.90 1.11
C GLY A 416 -4.74 22.13 -0.37
N TRP A 417 -3.55 22.65 -0.66
CA TRP A 417 -3.05 22.75 -2.04
C TRP A 417 -2.65 21.37 -2.59
N PHE A 418 -2.86 21.21 -3.90
CA PHE A 418 -2.09 20.27 -4.70
C PHE A 418 -0.80 20.97 -5.14
N VAL A 419 0.35 20.38 -4.87
CA VAL A 419 1.64 20.99 -5.22
C VAL A 419 2.26 20.20 -6.38
N ILE A 420 2.62 20.90 -7.45
CA ILE A 420 3.56 20.40 -8.45
C ILE A 420 4.92 21.04 -8.16
N TYR A 421 5.87 20.24 -7.72
CA TYR A 421 7.24 20.70 -7.51
C TYR A 421 8.10 20.41 -8.74
N LEU A 422 8.74 21.45 -9.26
CA LEU A 422 9.66 21.40 -10.40
C LEU A 422 11.09 21.57 -9.89
N SER A 423 11.83 20.46 -9.87
CA SER A 423 13.24 20.42 -9.51
C SER A 423 14.10 20.76 -10.71
N GLU A 424 15.08 21.63 -10.56
CA GLU A 424 16.05 21.91 -11.62
C GLU A 424 17.09 20.80 -11.74
N ARG A 425 17.51 20.24 -10.60
CA ARG A 425 18.47 19.15 -10.55
C ARG A 425 17.79 17.79 -10.42
N PRO A 426 18.35 16.73 -11.02
CA PRO A 426 17.88 15.37 -10.82
C PRO A 426 18.11 14.94 -9.37
N ARG A 427 17.24 14.06 -8.89
CA ARG A 427 17.40 13.42 -7.59
C ARG A 427 18.71 12.62 -7.53
N GLU A 428 19.47 12.81 -6.46
CA GLU A 428 20.66 12.00 -6.20
C GLU A 428 20.31 10.56 -5.79
N PRO A 429 21.05 9.54 -6.28
CA PRO A 429 20.83 8.15 -5.90
C PRO A 429 20.89 7.84 -4.39
N SER A 430 21.74 8.56 -3.66
CA SER A 430 21.96 8.41 -2.21
C SER A 430 20.77 8.89 -1.38
N THR A 431 19.91 9.73 -1.95
CA THR A 431 18.87 10.45 -1.21
C THR A 431 17.47 9.89 -1.42
N VAL A 432 17.34 8.77 -2.13
CA VAL A 432 16.02 8.28 -2.54
C VAL A 432 15.10 7.95 -1.35
N GLY A 433 15.65 7.55 -0.20
CA GLY A 433 14.86 7.20 0.99
C GLY A 433 14.37 8.41 1.77
N SER A 434 14.97 9.57 1.51
CA SER A 434 14.68 10.84 2.18
C SER A 434 13.86 11.78 1.31
N SER A 435 13.43 11.37 0.12
CA SER A 435 12.64 12.27 -0.74
C SER A 435 11.26 12.53 -0.14
N LEU A 436 10.76 13.75 -0.27
CA LEU A 436 9.39 14.08 0.12
C LEU A 436 8.37 13.40 -0.79
N TYR A 437 7.43 12.66 -0.19
CA TYR A 437 6.28 12.07 -0.88
C TYR A 437 4.99 12.38 -0.13
N HIS A 438 3.94 12.72 -0.88
CA HIS A 438 2.64 13.07 -0.31
C HIS A 438 1.50 12.80 -1.31
N PRO A 439 0.28 12.41 -0.85
CA PRO A 439 -0.88 12.21 -1.71
C PRO A 439 -1.22 13.41 -2.62
N ARG A 440 -0.97 14.64 -2.16
CA ARG A 440 -1.22 15.90 -2.90
C ARG A 440 0.03 16.53 -3.55
N LEU A 441 1.14 15.78 -3.66
CA LEU A 441 2.39 16.28 -4.25
C LEU A 441 2.77 15.46 -5.48
N ASP A 442 3.04 16.13 -6.60
CA ASP A 442 3.76 15.56 -7.73
C ASP A 442 5.11 16.28 -7.88
N VAL A 443 6.20 15.53 -8.06
CA VAL A 443 7.55 16.08 -8.20
C VAL A 443 8.11 15.71 -9.57
N PHE A 444 8.58 16.69 -10.34
CA PHE A 444 9.13 16.51 -11.67
C PHE A 444 10.49 17.19 -11.81
N LEU A 445 11.29 16.70 -12.77
CA LEU A 445 12.37 17.49 -13.33
C LEU A 445 11.79 18.57 -14.24
N THR A 446 12.24 19.81 -14.07
CA THR A 446 11.76 20.98 -14.82
C THR A 446 11.84 20.74 -16.33
N GLU A 447 12.97 20.20 -16.82
CA GLU A 447 13.18 19.90 -18.25
C GLU A 447 12.22 18.83 -18.82
N ARG A 448 11.56 18.04 -17.96
CA ARG A 448 10.67 16.92 -18.35
C ARG A 448 9.21 17.21 -18.08
N PHE A 449 8.89 18.36 -17.51
CA PHE A 449 7.53 18.71 -17.14
C PHE A 449 6.80 19.35 -18.32
N ASP A 450 5.62 18.83 -18.60
CA ASP A 450 4.70 19.32 -19.63
C ASP A 450 3.39 19.65 -18.94
N LEU A 451 3.12 20.96 -18.79
CA LEU A 451 1.98 21.47 -18.06
C LEU A 451 0.66 21.13 -18.77
N ASP A 452 0.59 21.33 -20.08
CA ASP A 452 -0.62 21.09 -20.87
C ASP A 452 -1.03 19.62 -20.78
N ARG A 453 -0.04 18.73 -20.91
CA ARG A 453 -0.26 17.30 -20.73
C ARG A 453 -0.62 16.92 -19.30
N TRP A 454 -0.15 17.63 -18.28
CA TRP A 454 -0.54 17.37 -16.90
C TRP A 454 -2.00 17.79 -16.66
N LEU A 455 -2.36 19.00 -17.13
CA LEU A 455 -3.69 19.60 -17.02
C LEU A 455 -4.75 18.81 -17.81
N SER A 456 -4.40 18.18 -18.93
CA SER A 456 -5.34 17.36 -19.70
C SER A 456 -5.91 16.15 -18.94
N PHE A 457 -5.34 15.81 -17.79
CA PHE A 457 -5.80 14.74 -16.90
C PHE A 457 -6.13 15.24 -15.49
N ALA A 458 -6.20 16.56 -15.28
CA ALA A 458 -6.54 17.14 -14.00
C ALA A 458 -8.05 17.41 -13.90
N PRO A 459 -8.64 17.36 -12.69
CA PRO A 459 -10.02 17.78 -12.48
C PRO A 459 -10.25 19.22 -12.90
N ALA A 460 -11.36 19.46 -13.60
CA ALA A 460 -11.75 20.80 -14.06
C ALA A 460 -11.76 21.79 -12.89
N GLU A 461 -12.37 21.38 -11.79
CA GLU A 461 -12.53 22.20 -10.59
C GLU A 461 -11.18 22.50 -9.92
N LEU A 462 -10.20 21.61 -10.07
CA LEU A 462 -8.84 21.86 -9.60
C LEU A 462 -8.22 22.96 -10.47
N CYS A 463 -8.27 22.81 -11.79
CA CYS A 463 -7.74 23.80 -12.73
C CYS A 463 -8.39 25.18 -12.58
N ASP A 464 -9.70 25.22 -12.36
CA ASP A 464 -10.47 26.46 -12.23
C ASP A 464 -10.15 27.22 -10.93
N ARG A 465 -9.84 26.48 -9.85
CA ARG A 465 -9.37 27.04 -8.56
C ARG A 465 -7.93 27.54 -8.60
N THR A 466 -7.20 27.30 -9.69
CA THR A 466 -5.74 27.38 -9.73
C THR A 466 -5.22 28.47 -10.63
N ARG A 467 -4.52 29.48 -10.09
CA ARG A 467 -3.61 30.37 -10.85
C ARG A 467 -2.53 31.01 -9.97
N ALA A 468 -1.60 30.24 -9.42
CA ALA A 468 -0.41 30.79 -8.75
C ALA A 468 0.86 29.98 -9.09
N PHE A 469 1.93 30.68 -9.45
CA PHE A 469 3.29 30.15 -9.58
C PHE A 469 4.15 30.76 -8.48
N LEU A 470 4.92 29.92 -7.78
CA LEU A 470 5.88 30.36 -6.77
C LEU A 470 7.27 29.89 -7.15
N ASN A 471 8.22 30.83 -7.18
CA ASN A 471 9.63 30.50 -7.25
C ASN A 471 10.20 30.50 -5.81
N LEU A 472 10.64 29.35 -5.33
CA LEU A 472 11.40 29.26 -4.09
C LEU A 472 12.88 29.41 -4.46
N ASP A 473 13.29 30.64 -4.81
CA ASP A 473 14.72 30.93 -4.87
C ASP A 473 15.30 30.81 -3.46
N ALA A 474 16.54 30.30 -3.37
CA ALA A 474 17.29 30.10 -2.14
C ALA A 474 17.61 31.45 -1.47
N THR A 475 16.60 32.07 -0.88
CA THR A 475 16.58 33.15 0.10
C THR A 475 15.11 33.32 0.48
N LEU A 476 14.65 32.41 1.35
CA LEU A 476 13.28 32.29 1.85
C LEU A 476 12.85 33.55 2.60
N GLY A 477 12.38 34.54 1.82
CA GLY A 477 11.88 35.80 2.36
C GLY A 477 10.81 36.50 1.52
N ASN A 478 10.76 36.32 0.20
CA ASN A 478 9.78 37.03 -0.64
C ASN A 478 9.24 36.15 -1.77
N ALA A 479 8.25 35.31 -1.46
CA ALA A 479 7.49 34.59 -2.48
C ALA A 479 6.30 35.46 -2.93
N THR A 480 6.35 36.04 -4.13
CA THR A 480 5.20 36.73 -4.75
C THR A 480 4.50 35.82 -5.75
N PRO A 481 3.18 35.59 -5.64
CA PRO A 481 2.43 34.79 -6.61
C PRO A 481 2.33 35.51 -7.95
N GLU A 482 2.81 34.89 -9.03
CA GLU A 482 2.43 35.31 -10.39
C GLU A 482 1.20 34.53 -10.87
N ARG A 483 0.18 35.25 -11.38
CA ARG A 483 -1.04 34.64 -11.94
C ARG A 483 -0.78 34.16 -13.36
N PHE A 484 -0.95 32.87 -13.62
CA PHE A 484 -0.98 32.32 -14.98
C PHE A 484 -2.20 32.85 -15.76
N GLN A 485 -1.98 33.34 -16.99
CA GLN A 485 -3.07 33.57 -17.95
C GLN A 485 -3.36 32.26 -18.69
N THR A 486 -4.40 31.54 -18.30
CA THR A 486 -4.92 30.43 -19.13
C THR A 486 -5.87 31.02 -20.17
N ALA A 487 -5.43 31.05 -21.43
CA ALA A 487 -6.35 31.23 -22.55
C ALA A 487 -7.18 29.94 -22.70
N GLY A 488 -8.50 30.06 -22.49
CA GLY A 488 -9.55 29.09 -22.85
C GLY A 488 -9.18 27.60 -22.87
N PHE A 489 -9.34 26.91 -21.74
CA PHE A 489 -9.32 25.45 -21.69
C PHE A 489 -10.69 24.91 -21.30
N ALA A 490 -11.25 24.04 -22.15
CA ALA A 490 -12.37 23.18 -21.80
C ALA A 490 -11.82 21.79 -21.43
N PRO A 491 -11.97 21.32 -20.18
CA PRO A 491 -11.52 19.98 -19.80
C PRO A 491 -12.38 18.90 -20.48
N TYR A 492 -11.73 17.87 -21.03
CA TYR A 492 -12.38 16.64 -21.51
C TYR A 492 -12.79 15.80 -20.28
N GLY A 493 -14.01 15.91 -19.77
CA GLY A 493 -14.32 15.21 -18.52
C GLY A 493 -15.74 15.12 -17.99
N GLU A 494 -16.75 14.77 -18.79
CA GLU A 494 -18.04 14.27 -18.26
C GLU A 494 -18.31 12.79 -18.61
N ALA A 495 -17.62 12.21 -19.58
CA ALA A 495 -17.97 10.89 -20.13
C ALA A 495 -17.36 9.67 -19.40
N LEU A 496 -16.55 9.86 -18.34
CA LEU A 496 -15.85 8.75 -17.65
C LEU A 496 -16.56 8.27 -16.38
N ILE A 497 -17.68 8.91 -16.01
CA ILE A 497 -18.49 8.56 -14.83
C ILE A 497 -19.76 7.84 -15.30
N SER A 498 -19.61 6.69 -15.98
CA SER A 498 -20.70 5.71 -16.02
C SER A 498 -20.32 4.57 -15.10
N ASP A 499 -20.70 4.71 -13.83
CA ASP A 499 -20.72 3.60 -12.87
C ASP A 499 -21.72 2.56 -13.38
N SER A 500 -21.22 1.42 -13.84
CA SER A 500 -22.00 0.18 -13.88
C SER A 500 -21.31 -0.84 -12.99
N ALA A 501 -21.90 -0.99 -11.79
CA ALA A 501 -21.82 -2.04 -10.76
C ALA A 501 -20.74 -3.13 -10.86
#